data_AF-W9RPI6-F1
#
_entry.id   AF-W9RPI6-F1
#
_cell.length_a   1.000
_cell.length_b   1.000
_cell.length_c   1.000
_cell.angle_alpha   90.00
_cell.angle_beta   90.00
_cell.angle_gamma   90.00
#
_symmetry.space_group_name_H-M   'P 1'
#
loop_
_entity.id
_entity.type
_entity.pdbx_description
1 polymer ?
#
loop_
_entity_poly.entity_id
_entity_poly.type
_entity_poly.pdbx_seq_one_letter_code
_entity_poly.pdbx_strand_id
1 'polypeptide(L)'
;MGNSHSPRTSTDPRFTTASRAFTQKELEDLKSLFQSLSAQSQSNGKIISPSVFQAYFEIHGPLGERLFDLVTQQRKDHQLTFEDLVIAKGTYEKGTKDEIEEFIYLLLDVNGDGILGRYYTVVFLVTTTLAYYNYS
;
A
#
# COMPACT_ATOMS: atom_id res chain seq x y z
N MET A 1 -3.98 12.20 -42.29
CA MET A 1 -4.47 12.75 -41.00
C MET A 1 -4.43 11.63 -39.96
N GLY A 2 -3.89 11.94 -38.78
CA GLY A 2 -3.10 11.02 -37.95
C GLY A 2 -3.86 9.95 -37.18
N ASN A 3 -3.24 8.78 -37.10
CA ASN A 3 -3.61 7.69 -36.20
C ASN A 3 -3.03 8.00 -34.82
N SER A 4 -3.84 8.59 -33.93
CA SER A 4 -3.47 8.78 -32.53
C SER A 4 -3.67 7.47 -31.76
N HIS A 5 -2.82 6.48 -32.03
CA HIS A 5 -2.53 5.46 -31.02
C HIS A 5 -1.70 6.14 -29.94
N SER A 6 -2.37 6.75 -28.96
CA SER A 6 -1.71 7.10 -27.69
C SER A 6 -1.17 5.79 -27.11
N PRO A 7 0.14 5.67 -26.85
CA PRO A 7 0.66 4.49 -26.17
C PRO A 7 -0.03 4.39 -24.81
N ARG A 8 -0.43 3.17 -24.43
CA ARG A 8 -0.93 2.84 -23.09
C ARG A 8 0.18 2.95 -22.05
N THR A 9 0.80 4.12 -21.92
CA THR A 9 1.67 4.47 -20.79
C THR A 9 0.84 5.36 -19.87
N SER A 10 -0.29 4.84 -19.38
CA SER A 10 -1.04 5.49 -18.32
C SER A 10 -0.38 5.12 -16.99
N THR A 11 0.86 5.54 -16.80
CA THR A 11 1.48 5.51 -15.48
C THR A 11 0.65 6.42 -14.59
N ASP A 12 0.04 5.87 -13.53
CA ASP A 12 -0.84 6.64 -12.63
C ASP A 12 -0.10 7.92 -12.18
N PRO A 13 -0.68 9.12 -12.37
CA PRO A 13 -0.08 10.37 -11.90
C PRO A 13 0.29 10.33 -10.41
N ARG A 14 -0.48 9.60 -9.60
CA ARG A 14 -0.20 9.38 -8.18
C ARG A 14 1.03 8.51 -7.97
N PHE A 15 1.23 7.46 -8.77
CA PHE A 15 2.45 6.67 -8.73
C PHE A 15 3.68 7.52 -9.08
N THR A 16 3.58 8.33 -10.13
CA THR A 16 4.69 9.22 -10.53
C THR A 16 5.01 10.23 -9.43
N THR A 17 3.99 10.77 -8.75
CA THR A 17 4.16 11.73 -7.65
C THR A 17 4.74 11.06 -6.42
N ALA A 18 4.18 9.93 -6.00
CA ALA A 18 4.66 9.15 -4.86
C ALA A 18 6.10 8.68 -5.06
N SER A 19 6.44 8.16 -6.24
CA SER A 19 7.79 7.69 -6.57
C SER A 19 8.86 8.78 -6.40
N ARG A 20 8.53 10.06 -6.66
CA ARG A 20 9.46 11.18 -6.50
C ARG A 20 9.78 11.51 -5.04
N ALA A 21 8.95 11.06 -4.10
CA ALA A 21 9.18 11.25 -2.67
C ALA A 21 10.19 10.24 -2.10
N PHE A 22 10.58 9.23 -2.87
CA PHE A 22 11.56 8.22 -2.51
C PHE A 22 12.88 8.45 -3.24
N THR A 23 13.97 8.07 -2.58
CA THR A 23 15.27 7.89 -3.21
C THR A 23 15.25 6.64 -4.10
N GLN A 24 16.18 6.59 -5.07
CA GLN A 24 16.34 5.42 -5.94
C GLN A 24 16.56 4.13 -5.15
N LYS A 25 17.34 4.20 -4.07
CA LYS A 25 17.60 3.06 -3.18
C LYS A 25 16.34 2.58 -2.47
N GLU A 26 15.55 3.49 -1.89
CA GLU A 26 14.27 3.13 -1.25
C GLU A 26 13.32 2.45 -2.24
N LEU A 27 13.25 2.92 -3.49
CA LEU A 27 12.43 2.29 -4.53
C LEU A 27 12.93 0.89 -4.92
N GLU A 28 14.24 0.68 -5.00
CA GLU A 28 14.85 -0.62 -5.28
C GLU A 28 14.64 -1.63 -4.15
N ASP A 29 14.80 -1.18 -2.90
CA ASP A 29 14.56 -1.99 -1.71
C ASP A 29 13.07 -2.37 -1.62
N LEU A 30 12.17 -1.42 -1.88
CA LEU A 30 10.71 -1.67 -1.94
C LEU A 30 10.33 -2.62 -3.07
N LYS A 31 10.96 -2.51 -4.23
CA LYS A 31 10.75 -3.41 -5.36
C LYS A 31 11.22 -4.83 -5.05
N SER A 32 12.34 -4.97 -4.34
CA SER A 32 12.85 -6.26 -3.88
C SER A 32 11.90 -6.91 -2.88
N LEU A 33 11.37 -6.14 -1.93
CA LEU A 33 10.33 -6.60 -1.02
C LEU A 33 9.09 -7.07 -1.79
N PHE A 34 8.61 -6.27 -2.75
CA PHE A 34 7.46 -6.62 -3.57
C PHE A 34 7.66 -7.94 -4.34
N GLN A 35 8.84 -8.12 -4.94
CA GLN A 35 9.18 -9.35 -5.66
C GLN A 35 9.19 -10.57 -4.73
N SER A 36 9.73 -10.43 -3.52
CA SER A 36 9.73 -11.51 -2.52
C SER A 36 8.31 -11.94 -2.13
N LEU A 37 7.43 -10.97 -1.86
CA LEU A 37 6.04 -11.25 -1.47
C LEU A 37 5.18 -11.75 -2.64
N SER A 38 5.37 -11.19 -3.83
CA SER A 38 4.62 -11.63 -5.01
C SER A 38 5.04 -13.04 -5.48
N ALA A 39 6.29 -13.44 -5.26
CA ALA A 39 6.75 -14.81 -5.49
C ALA A 39 6.01 -15.82 -4.59
N GLN A 40 5.72 -15.45 -3.34
CA GLN A 40 4.94 -16.26 -2.40
C GLN A 40 3.45 -16.34 -2.79
N SER A 41 2.94 -15.34 -3.53
CA SER A 41 1.52 -15.26 -3.93
C SER A 41 1.15 -16.13 -5.13
N GLN A 42 2.06 -16.99 -5.62
CA GLN A 42 1.87 -17.84 -6.83
C GLN A 42 1.42 -17.04 -8.08
N SER A 43 1.64 -15.73 -8.10
CA SER A 43 1.18 -14.81 -9.15
C SER A 43 2.24 -14.55 -10.23
N ASN A 44 3.27 -15.40 -10.28
CA ASN A 44 4.45 -15.23 -11.12
C ASN A 44 5.16 -13.87 -10.89
N GLY A 45 5.17 -13.40 -9.64
CA GLY A 45 5.88 -12.18 -9.23
C GLY A 45 5.20 -10.85 -9.62
N LYS A 46 3.92 -10.90 -10.02
CA LYS A 46 3.21 -9.70 -10.53
C LYS A 46 2.33 -9.02 -9.50
N ILE A 47 1.79 -9.80 -8.55
CA ILE A 47 0.74 -9.36 -7.63
C ILE A 47 1.00 -9.95 -6.25
N ILE A 48 0.72 -9.18 -5.20
CA ILE A 48 0.63 -9.71 -3.84
C ILE A 48 -0.83 -10.02 -3.52
N SER A 49 -1.08 -11.25 -3.10
CA SER A 49 -2.40 -11.70 -2.64
C SER A 49 -2.69 -11.20 -1.22
N PRO A 50 -3.98 -11.04 -0.84
CA PRO A 50 -4.36 -10.63 0.51
C PRO A 50 -3.77 -11.54 1.58
N SER A 51 -3.73 -12.85 1.34
CA SER A 51 -3.21 -13.85 2.28
C SER A 51 -1.73 -13.61 2.61
N VAL A 52 -0.91 -13.37 1.58
CA VAL A 52 0.53 -13.11 1.75
C VAL A 52 0.77 -11.76 2.40
N PHE A 53 0.01 -10.74 2.01
CA PHE A 53 0.08 -9.42 2.63
C PHE A 53 -0.24 -9.47 4.13
N GLN A 54 -1.37 -10.09 4.50
CA GLN A 54 -1.80 -10.23 5.89
C GLN A 54 -0.81 -11.07 6.71
N ALA A 55 -0.26 -12.14 6.13
CA ALA A 55 0.76 -12.96 6.79
C ALA A 55 2.07 -12.19 7.03
N TYR A 56 2.51 -11.36 6.08
CA TYR A 56 3.73 -10.58 6.22
C TYR A 56 3.61 -9.50 7.31
N PHE A 57 2.45 -8.83 7.39
CA PHE A 57 2.22 -7.81 8.41
C PHE A 57 1.72 -8.37 9.74
N GLU A 58 1.43 -9.67 9.82
CA GLU A 58 0.78 -10.33 10.97
C GLU A 58 -0.55 -9.67 11.37
N ILE A 59 -1.24 -9.06 10.39
CA ILE A 59 -2.54 -8.40 10.59
C ILE A 59 -3.60 -9.25 9.90
N HIS A 60 -4.40 -9.94 10.72
CA HIS A 60 -5.47 -10.82 10.25
C HIS A 60 -6.86 -10.24 10.54
N GLY A 61 -7.86 -10.77 9.83
CA GLY A 61 -9.26 -10.42 10.04
C GLY A 61 -9.66 -9.07 9.41
N PRO A 62 -10.75 -8.45 9.89
CA PRO A 62 -11.35 -7.28 9.24
C PRO A 62 -10.40 -6.09 9.05
N LEU A 63 -9.47 -5.90 9.99
CA LEU A 63 -8.47 -4.83 9.89
C LEU A 63 -7.43 -5.10 8.80
N GLY A 64 -7.02 -6.37 8.63
CA GLY A 64 -6.07 -6.76 7.58
C GLY A 64 -6.68 -6.66 6.20
N GLU A 65 -7.96 -7.03 6.06
CA GLU A 65 -8.73 -6.82 4.84
C GLU A 65 -8.90 -5.32 4.54
N ARG A 66 -9.22 -4.51 5.54
CA ARG A 66 -9.35 -3.06 5.38
C ARG A 66 -8.02 -2.41 4.97
N LEU A 67 -6.91 -2.78 5.61
CA LEU A 67 -5.60 -2.29 5.25
C LEU A 67 -5.24 -2.66 3.81
N PHE A 68 -5.53 -3.91 3.41
CA PHE A 68 -5.32 -4.35 2.04
C PHE A 68 -6.17 -3.55 1.04
N ASP A 69 -7.44 -3.32 1.34
CA ASP A 69 -8.32 -2.48 0.53
C ASP A 69 -7.78 -1.06 0.40
N LEU A 70 -7.28 -0.45 1.48
CA LEU A 70 -6.71 0.89 1.42
C LEU A 70 -5.44 0.96 0.58
N VAL A 71 -4.53 0.00 0.77
CA VAL A 71 -3.29 -0.07 -0.01
C VAL A 71 -3.60 -0.29 -1.50
N THR A 72 -4.60 -1.12 -1.82
CA THR A 72 -5.09 -1.33 -3.20
C THR A 72 -6.03 -0.24 -3.71
N GLN A 73 -6.08 0.91 -3.03
CA GLN A 73 -6.90 2.06 -3.44
C GLN A 73 -8.39 1.72 -3.59
N GLN A 74 -8.87 0.76 -2.81
CA GLN A 74 -10.23 0.28 -2.76
C GLN A 74 -10.73 -0.32 -4.08
N ARG A 75 -9.84 -0.82 -4.95
CA ARG A 75 -10.22 -1.46 -6.21
C ARG A 75 -11.00 -2.77 -6.02
N LYS A 76 -10.86 -3.42 -4.86
CA LYS A 76 -11.53 -4.70 -4.50
C LYS A 76 -11.26 -5.84 -5.50
N ASP A 77 -10.20 -5.71 -6.28
CA ASP A 77 -9.74 -6.72 -7.24
C ASP A 77 -8.89 -7.81 -6.57
N HIS A 78 -8.65 -7.69 -5.26
CA HIS A 78 -7.80 -8.56 -4.44
C HIS A 78 -6.37 -8.67 -4.97
N GLN A 79 -5.89 -7.64 -5.65
CA GLN A 79 -4.60 -7.64 -6.32
C GLN A 79 -3.81 -6.37 -5.93
N LEU A 80 -2.76 -6.55 -5.13
CA LEU A 80 -1.84 -5.48 -4.79
C LEU A 80 -0.67 -5.47 -5.77
N THR A 81 -0.54 -4.37 -6.51
CA THR A 81 0.53 -4.15 -7.48
C THR A 81 1.66 -3.31 -6.88
N PHE A 82 2.83 -3.30 -7.52
CA PHE A 82 3.95 -2.46 -7.07
C PHE A 82 3.57 -0.98 -7.02
N GLU A 83 2.74 -0.51 -7.96
CA GLU A 83 2.29 0.88 -8.00
C GLU A 83 1.45 1.24 -6.76
N ASP A 84 0.56 0.33 -6.35
CA ASP A 84 -0.27 0.48 -5.15
C ASP A 84 0.58 0.59 -3.89
N LEU A 85 1.61 -0.27 -3.79
CA LEU A 85 2.52 -0.26 -2.66
C LEU A 85 3.29 1.07 -2.57
N VAL A 86 3.77 1.58 -3.70
CA VAL A 86 4.48 2.87 -3.76
C VAL A 86 3.55 4.03 -3.44
N ILE A 87 2.33 4.02 -3.95
CA ILE A 87 1.33 5.06 -3.66
C ILE A 87 1.01 5.07 -2.17
N ALA A 88 0.63 3.92 -1.60
CA ALA A 88 0.25 3.83 -0.20
C ALA A 88 1.41 4.23 0.72
N LYS A 89 2.63 3.73 0.44
CA LYS A 89 3.82 4.11 1.20
C LYS A 89 4.19 5.58 1.04
N GLY A 90 4.00 6.13 -0.16
CA GLY A 90 4.16 7.55 -0.43
C GLY A 90 3.21 8.39 0.42
N THR A 91 1.95 7.98 0.53
CA THR A 91 0.93 8.66 1.34
C THR A 91 1.22 8.57 2.84
N TYR A 92 1.52 7.38 3.39
CA TYR A 92 1.68 7.24 4.85
C TYR A 92 3.07 7.67 5.38
N GLU A 93 4.14 7.60 4.59
CA GLU A 93 5.49 7.96 5.07
C GLU A 93 5.98 9.33 4.63
N LYS A 94 5.61 9.73 3.43
CA LYS A 94 6.13 10.95 2.79
C LYS A 94 5.03 11.98 2.53
N GLY A 95 3.77 11.63 2.81
CA GLY A 95 2.63 12.51 2.68
C GLY A 95 2.66 13.64 3.70
N THR A 96 1.82 14.63 3.45
CA THR A 96 1.52 15.69 4.41
C THR A 96 0.86 15.12 5.67
N LYS A 97 0.90 15.88 6.75
CA LYS A 97 0.26 15.48 8.01
C LYS A 97 -1.22 15.12 7.81
N ASP A 98 -1.93 15.91 6.99
CA ASP A 98 -3.35 15.69 6.70
C ASP A 98 -3.58 14.39 5.93
N GLU A 99 -2.74 14.07 4.95
CA GLU A 99 -2.80 12.80 4.19
C GLU A 99 -2.53 11.58 5.08
N ILE A 100 -1.57 11.71 6.01
CA ILE A 100 -1.25 10.64 6.97
C ILE A 100 -2.42 10.45 7.95
N GLU A 101 -2.99 11.54 8.49
CA GLU A 101 -4.14 11.48 9.38
C GLU A 101 -5.37 10.89 8.69
N GLU A 102 -5.63 11.25 7.43
CA GLU A 102 -6.70 10.67 6.62
C GLU A 102 -6.49 9.18 6.38
N PHE A 103 -5.27 8.75 6.05
CA PHE A 103 -4.96 7.33 5.88
C PHE A 103 -5.22 6.54 7.17
N ILE A 104 -4.80 7.06 8.33
CA ILE A 104 -5.04 6.44 9.64
C ILE A 104 -6.54 6.41 9.95
N TYR A 105 -7.27 7.49 9.66
CA TYR A 105 -8.71 7.56 9.87
C TYR A 105 -9.44 6.48 9.06
N LEU A 106 -9.12 6.36 7.77
CA LEU A 106 -9.73 5.37 6.89
C LEU A 106 -9.41 3.93 7.29
N LEU A 107 -8.23 3.70 7.87
CA LEU A 107 -7.81 2.39 8.39
C LEU A 107 -8.57 2.01 9.67
N LEU A 108 -8.77 2.98 10.56
CA LEU A 108 -9.48 2.80 11.82
C LEU A 108 -11.00 2.71 11.65
N ASP A 109 -11.54 3.32 10.60
CA ASP A 109 -12.93 3.19 10.17
C ASP A 109 -13.15 1.85 9.47
N VAL A 110 -13.07 0.76 10.24
CA VAL A 110 -13.19 -0.63 9.77
C VAL A 110 -14.58 -0.89 9.19
N ASN A 111 -15.61 -0.18 9.65
CA ASN A 111 -16.98 -0.31 9.16
C ASN A 111 -17.31 0.64 7.99
N GLY A 112 -16.47 1.65 7.72
CA GLY A 112 -16.78 2.70 6.77
C GLY A 112 -17.94 3.61 7.23
N ASP A 113 -18.21 3.65 8.54
CA ASP A 113 -19.32 4.40 9.16
C ASP A 113 -18.85 5.73 9.78
N GLY A 114 -17.56 6.05 9.67
CA GLY A 114 -16.94 7.24 10.24
C GLY A 114 -16.71 7.17 11.75
N ILE A 115 -16.94 6.01 12.38
CA ILE A 115 -16.78 5.79 13.82
C ILE A 115 -15.46 5.07 14.09
N LEU A 116 -14.52 5.79 14.68
CA LEU A 116 -13.24 5.21 15.11
C LEU A 116 -13.48 4.26 16.29
N GLY A 117 -13.48 2.95 16.02
CA GLY A 117 -13.42 1.92 17.06
C GLY A 117 -12.18 2.10 17.94
N ARG A 118 -12.20 1.61 19.19
CA ARG A 118 -11.08 1.69 20.15
C ARG A 118 -9.87 0.82 19.72
N TYR A 119 -9.23 1.14 18.61
CA TYR A 119 -8.07 0.44 18.06
C TYR A 119 -6.78 1.28 18.09
N TYR A 120 -6.69 2.23 19.02
CA TYR A 120 -5.51 3.07 19.25
C TYR A 120 -4.20 2.27 19.42
N THR A 121 -4.27 1.07 19.99
CA THR A 121 -3.10 0.20 20.18
C THR A 121 -2.61 -0.44 18.88
N VAL A 122 -3.50 -0.67 17.91
CA VAL A 122 -3.15 -1.36 16.66
C VAL A 122 -2.48 -0.41 15.67
N VAL A 123 -2.90 0.86 15.62
CA VAL A 123 -2.21 1.89 14.80
C VAL A 123 -0.77 2.10 15.25
N PHE A 124 -0.51 2.05 16.56
CA PHE A 124 0.84 2.14 17.09
C PHE A 124 1.71 0.94 16.65
N LEU A 125 1.14 -0.28 16.65
CA LEU A 125 1.83 -1.48 16.16
C LEU A 125 2.05 -1.45 14.64
N VAL A 126 1.08 -1.02 13.84
CA VAL A 126 1.26 -0.94 12.37
C VAL A 126 2.34 0.09 12.01
N THR A 127 2.32 1.27 12.65
CA THR A 127 3.34 2.31 12.42
C THR A 127 4.71 1.92 12.94
N THR A 128 4.81 1.28 14.12
CA THR A 128 6.11 0.82 14.64
C THR A 128 6.65 -0.40 13.89
N THR A 129 5.84 -1.41 13.55
CA THR A 129 6.30 -2.58 12.79
C THR A 129 6.70 -2.21 11.36
N LEU A 130 5.97 -1.32 10.69
CA LEU A 130 6.37 -0.80 9.37
C LEU A 130 7.64 0.04 9.45
N ALA A 131 7.80 0.87 10.48
CA ALA A 131 9.02 1.63 10.71
C ALA A 131 10.22 0.74 11.05
N TYR A 132 10.02 -0.33 11.82
CA TYR A 132 11.07 -1.26 12.25
C TYR A 132 11.62 -2.08 11.07
N TYR A 133 10.76 -2.50 10.14
CA TYR A 133 11.17 -3.22 8.94
C TYR A 133 11.93 -2.36 7.90
N ASN A 134 12.00 -1.03 8.07
CA ASN A 134 12.79 -0.14 7.20
C ASN A 134 14.20 0.17 7.78
N TYR A 135 14.51 -0.27 9.00
CA TYR A 135 15.77 0.05 9.69
C TYR A 135 16.73 -1.14 9.91
N SER A 136 16.39 -2.34 9.41
CA SER A 136 17.26 -3.53 9.46
C SER A 136 17.71 -3.98 8.08
#